data_AF-V9FT76-F1
#
_entry.id   AF-V9FT76-F1
#
_cell.length_a   1.000
_cell.length_b   1.000
_cell.length_c   1.000
_cell.angle_alpha   90.00
_cell.angle_beta   90.00
_cell.angle_gamma   90.00
#
_symmetry.space_group_name_H-M   'P 1'
#
loop_
_entity.id
_entity.type
_entity.pdbx_description
1 polymer ?
#
loop_
_entity_poly.entity_id
_entity_poly.type
_entity_poly.pdbx_seq_one_letter_code
_entity_poly.pdbx_strand_id
1 'polypeptide(L)'
;MTEEARMSVELKESLQRTYDKAAKSRPENTQRAYGKRQQEFMQWCTAKGSAFNELTRFTVTGEKLHLFLEECVIGRAKRHRGSQKKTEEKSQLGVRQ
;
A
#
# COMPACT_ATOMS: atom_id res chain seq x y z
N MET A 1 -26.03 14.51 -26.90
CA MET A 1 -24.66 14.50 -26.34
C MET A 1 -23.80 15.40 -27.19
N THR A 2 -23.06 16.32 -26.59
CA THR A 2 -22.10 17.19 -27.29
C THR A 2 -20.83 16.41 -27.64
N GLU A 3 -20.08 16.85 -28.65
CA GLU A 3 -18.78 16.26 -29.00
C GLU A 3 -17.79 16.32 -27.83
N GLU A 4 -17.84 17.40 -27.04
CA GLU A 4 -17.07 17.53 -25.81
C GLU A 4 -17.39 16.44 -24.78
N ALA A 5 -18.68 16.12 -24.58
CA ALA A 5 -19.09 15.06 -23.67
C ALA A 5 -18.60 13.68 -24.15
N ARG A 6 -18.63 13.43 -25.47
CA ARG A 6 -18.08 12.20 -26.07
C ARG A 6 -16.59 12.07 -25.82
N MET A 7 -15.82 13.13 -26.08
CA MET A 7 -14.38 13.17 -25.82
C MET A 7 -14.07 12.95 -24.33
N SER A 8 -14.84 13.56 -23.42
CA SER A 8 -14.65 13.37 -21.97
C SER A 8 -14.85 11.91 -21.54
N VAL A 9 -15.85 11.22 -22.10
CA VAL A 9 -16.08 9.79 -21.83
C VAL A 9 -14.91 8.97 -22.35
N GLU A 10 -14.48 9.19 -23.60
CA GLU A 10 -13.37 8.45 -24.19
C GLU A 10 -12.06 8.61 -23.39
N LEU A 11 -11.77 9.82 -22.91
CA LEU A 11 -10.63 10.09 -22.03
C LEU A 11 -10.71 9.29 -20.72
N LYS A 12 -11.88 9.27 -20.07
CA LYS A 12 -12.09 8.52 -18.81
C LYS A 12 -11.95 7.02 -19.02
N GLU A 13 -12.49 6.49 -20.11
CA GLU A 13 -12.35 5.07 -20.42
C GLU A 13 -10.89 4.70 -20.75
N SER A 14 -10.18 5.57 -21.48
CA SER A 14 -8.77 5.37 -21.80
C SER A 14 -7.90 5.31 -20.54
N LEU A 15 -8.19 6.16 -19.54
CA LEU A 15 -7.56 6.10 -18.23
C LEU A 15 -7.79 4.73 -17.58
N GLN A 16 -9.04 4.26 -17.51
CA GLN A 16 -9.37 2.97 -16.90
C GLN A 16 -8.66 1.81 -17.61
N ARG A 17 -8.71 1.77 -18.95
CA ARG A 17 -8.04 0.74 -19.75
C ARG A 17 -6.53 0.72 -19.50
N THR A 18 -5.92 1.89 -19.37
CA THR A 18 -4.48 2.03 -19.10
C THR A 18 -4.12 1.46 -17.74
N TYR A 19 -4.91 1.78 -16.70
CA TYR A 19 -4.71 1.22 -15.36
C TYR A 19 -4.83 -0.31 -15.35
N ASP A 20 -5.87 -0.85 -15.98
CA ASP A 20 -6.11 -2.29 -16.02
C ASP A 20 -4.99 -3.04 -16.75
N LYS A 21 -4.54 -2.48 -17.88
CA LYS A 21 -3.43 -3.06 -18.65
C LYS A 21 -2.13 -3.04 -17.85
N ALA A 22 -1.82 -1.93 -17.18
CA ALA A 22 -0.63 -1.80 -16.35
C ALA A 22 -0.67 -2.72 -15.12
N ALA A 23 -1.83 -2.93 -14.52
CA ALA A 23 -2.00 -3.86 -13.41
C ALA A 23 -1.74 -5.31 -13.86
N LYS A 24 -2.33 -5.71 -14.98
CA LYS A 24 -2.20 -7.07 -15.54
C LYS A 24 -0.79 -7.38 -16.04
N SER A 25 -0.08 -6.39 -16.59
CA SER A 25 1.26 -6.60 -17.15
C SER A 25 2.37 -6.65 -16.09
N ARG A 26 2.09 -6.30 -14.83
CA ARG A 26 3.12 -6.25 -13.78
C ARG A 26 3.51 -7.66 -13.34
N PRO A 27 4.82 -7.95 -13.17
CA PRO A 27 5.26 -9.18 -12.53
C PRO A 27 4.66 -9.34 -11.14
N GLU A 28 4.36 -10.58 -10.74
CA GLU A 28 3.70 -10.89 -9.47
C GLU A 28 4.45 -10.32 -8.26
N ASN A 29 5.78 -10.41 -8.26
CA ASN A 29 6.61 -9.85 -7.20
C ASN A 29 6.44 -8.32 -7.08
N THR A 30 6.32 -7.62 -8.21
CA THR A 30 6.10 -6.18 -8.25
C THR A 30 4.70 -5.85 -7.75
N GLN A 31 3.68 -6.61 -8.15
CA GLN A 31 2.31 -6.43 -7.65
C GLN A 31 2.25 -6.57 -6.13
N ARG A 32 2.80 -7.66 -5.57
CA ARG A 32 2.86 -7.90 -4.12
C ARG A 32 3.61 -6.78 -3.40
N ALA A 33 4.77 -6.38 -3.93
CA ALA A 33 5.60 -5.34 -3.32
C ALA A 33 4.93 -3.96 -3.35
N TYR A 34 4.19 -3.64 -4.41
CA TYR A 34 3.51 -2.35 -4.54
C TYR A 34 2.21 -2.33 -3.74
N GLY A 35 1.42 -3.41 -3.79
CA GLY A 35 0.17 -3.53 -3.05
C GLY A 35 0.35 -3.27 -1.56
N LYS A 36 1.42 -3.81 -0.96
CA LYS A 36 1.74 -3.54 0.46
C LYS A 36 2.00 -2.06 0.74
N ARG A 37 2.72 -1.37 -0.15
CA ARG A 37 3.05 0.07 -0.01
C ARG A 37 1.80 0.94 -0.23
N GLN A 38 0.95 0.57 -1.18
CA GLN A 38 -0.33 1.24 -1.44
C GLN A 38 -1.26 1.11 -0.23
N GLN A 39 -1.40 -0.09 0.33
CA GLN A 39 -2.20 -0.31 1.54
C GLN A 39 -1.71 0.53 2.71
N GLU A 40 -0.39 0.63 2.90
CA GLU A 40 0.19 1.44 3.95
C GLU A 40 -0.12 2.93 3.78
N PHE A 41 -0.02 3.46 2.55
CA PHE A 41 -0.44 4.83 2.25
C PHE A 41 -1.94 5.04 2.52
N MET A 42 -2.79 4.10 2.11
CA MET A 42 -4.24 4.18 2.37
C MET A 42 -4.58 4.15 3.86
N GLN A 43 -3.87 3.33 4.64
CA GLN A 43 -4.01 3.28 6.10
C GLN A 43 -3.59 4.59 6.74
N TRP A 44 -2.46 5.16 6.31
CA TRP A 44 -2.01 6.48 6.73
C TRP A 44 -3.04 7.58 6.40
N CYS A 45 -3.60 7.59 5.17
CA CYS A 45 -4.66 8.51 4.79
C CYS A 45 -5.93 8.34 5.65
N THR A 46 -6.28 7.10 5.98
CA THR A 46 -7.41 6.80 6.88
C THR A 46 -7.15 7.32 8.29
N ALA A 47 -5.93 7.16 8.81
CA ALA A 47 -5.54 7.63 10.13
C ALA A 47 -5.56 9.16 10.24
N LYS A 48 -5.22 9.89 9.17
CA LYS A 48 -5.37 11.36 9.09
C LYS A 48 -6.83 11.82 9.06
N GLY A 49 -7.77 10.93 8.73
CA GLY A 49 -9.20 11.15 8.87
C GLY A 49 -9.73 12.37 8.11
N SER A 50 -10.35 13.30 8.84
CA SER A 50 -10.96 14.52 8.31
C SER A 50 -9.94 15.57 7.83
N ALA A 51 -8.64 15.38 8.08
CA ALA A 51 -7.60 16.26 7.54
C ALA A 51 -7.50 16.16 5.99
N PHE A 52 -8.07 15.11 5.39
CA PHE A 52 -8.15 14.98 3.94
C PHE A 52 -9.61 15.02 3.45
N ASN A 53 -9.80 15.69 2.31
CA ASN A 53 -11.06 15.69 1.58
C ASN A 53 -11.47 14.26 1.22
N GLU A 54 -12.73 13.91 1.45
CA GLU A 54 -13.26 12.55 1.29
C GLU A 54 -13.11 12.01 -0.14
N LEU A 55 -13.36 12.85 -1.15
CA LEU A 55 -13.31 12.45 -2.57
C LEU A 55 -11.89 12.21 -3.06
N THR A 56 -10.91 12.90 -2.47
CA THR A 56 -9.50 12.83 -2.89
C THR A 56 -8.63 12.16 -1.85
N ARG A 57 -9.19 11.56 -0.79
CA ARG A 57 -8.45 11.04 0.37
C ARG A 57 -7.30 10.13 -0.07
N PHE A 58 -7.60 9.17 -0.95
CA PHE A 58 -6.63 8.19 -1.46
C PHE A 58 -5.91 8.62 -2.74
N THR A 59 -6.22 9.79 -3.29
CA THR A 59 -5.47 10.37 -4.40
C THR A 59 -4.11 10.80 -3.88
N VAL A 60 -3.07 10.24 -4.49
CA VAL A 60 -1.68 10.61 -4.22
C VAL A 60 -1.40 11.97 -4.86
N THR A 61 -1.04 12.96 -4.05
CA THR A 61 -0.45 14.22 -4.50
C THR A 61 1.01 14.27 -4.09
N GLY A 62 1.80 15.19 -4.66
CA GLY A 62 3.21 15.34 -4.29
C GLY A 62 3.37 15.63 -2.79
N GLU A 63 2.56 16.55 -2.27
CA GLU A 63 2.57 16.97 -0.86
C GLU A 63 2.21 15.81 0.07
N LYS A 64 1.15 15.06 -0.25
CA LYS A 64 0.76 13.88 0.54
C LYS A 64 1.85 12.82 0.54
N LEU A 65 2.48 12.59 -0.61
CA LEU A 65 3.56 11.61 -0.72
C LEU A 65 4.75 12.02 0.14
N HIS A 66 5.17 13.29 0.09
CA HIS A 66 6.28 13.78 0.90
C HIS A 66 6.01 13.66 2.40
N LEU A 67 4.83 14.09 2.86
CA LEU A 67 4.46 13.96 4.26
C LEU A 67 4.38 12.50 4.72
N PHE A 68 3.82 11.61 3.89
CA PHE A 68 3.79 10.18 4.17
C PHE A 68 5.21 9.59 4.28
N LEU A 69 6.11 9.96 3.37
CA LEU A 69 7.48 9.46 3.39
C LEU A 69 8.22 9.92 4.64
N GLU A 70 8.06 11.18 5.03
CA GLU A 70 8.62 11.76 6.25
C GLU A 70 8.12 11.04 7.51
N GLU A 71 6.81 10.90 7.68
CA GLU A 71 6.22 10.35 8.90
C GLU A 71 6.36 8.82 9.01
N CYS A 72 6.26 8.11 7.89
CA CYS A 72 6.09 6.66 7.92
C CYS A 72 7.31 5.88 7.38
N VAL A 73 8.06 6.43 6.42
CA VAL A 73 9.04 5.64 5.65
C VAL A 73 10.48 5.94 6.07
N ILE A 74 10.82 7.22 6.18
CA ILE A 74 12.15 7.67 6.58
C ILE A 74 12.39 7.27 8.05
N GLY A 75 13.56 6.70 8.34
CA GLY A 75 13.91 6.23 9.69
C GLY A 75 13.28 4.90 10.11
N ARG A 76 12.49 4.24 9.25
CA ARG A 76 11.88 2.94 9.59
C ARG A 76 12.94 1.87 9.85
N ALA A 77 12.77 1.14 10.96
CA ALA A 77 13.60 -0.02 11.27
C ALA A 77 13.58 -1.06 10.12
N LYS A 78 14.76 -1.52 9.70
CA LYS A 78 14.88 -2.56 8.69
C LYS A 78 14.16 -3.81 9.19
N ARG A 79 13.24 -4.37 8.39
CA ARG A 79 12.73 -5.73 8.66
C ARG A 79 13.90 -6.69 8.53
N HIS A 80 14.40 -7.19 9.66
CA HIS A 80 15.34 -8.31 9.65
C HIS A 80 14.70 -9.47 8.90
N ARG A 81 15.30 -9.86 7.78
CA ARG A 81 15.00 -11.15 7.15
C ARG A 81 15.76 -12.21 7.95
N GLY A 82 15.04 -12.95 8.79
CA GLY A 82 15.52 -14.18 9.40
C GLY A 82 15.90 -14.06 10.87
N SER A 83 14.99 -14.53 11.73
CA SER A 83 15.26 -15.41 12.88
C SER A 83 13.99 -15.51 13.71
N GLN A 84 12.99 -16.23 13.22
CA GLN A 84 12.07 -16.90 14.15
C GLN A 84 12.83 -18.10 14.73
N LYS A 85 13.74 -17.86 15.67
CA LYS A 85 14.18 -18.91 16.58
C LYS A 85 13.02 -19.15 17.53
N LYS A 86 12.28 -20.25 17.31
CA LYS A 86 11.45 -20.86 18.34
C LYS A 86 12.38 -21.25 19.48
N THR A 87 12.36 -20.49 20.57
CA THR A 87 12.89 -20.94 21.86
C THR A 87 11.70 -21.42 22.68
N GLU A 88 11.29 -22.66 22.47
CA GLU A 88 10.55 -23.41 23.49
C GLU A 88 11.61 -24.12 24.33
N GLU A 89 12.03 -23.43 25.39
CA GLU A 89 12.98 -23.91 26.37
C GLU A 89 12.30 -24.98 27.23
N LYS A 90 12.85 -26.20 27.15
CA LYS A 90 12.53 -27.32 28.02
C LYS A 90 12.89 -26.95 29.47
N SER A 91 11.90 -26.70 30.33
CA SER A 91 12.01 -26.97 31.76
C SER A 91 11.65 -28.44 32.01
N GLN A 92 12.66 -29.31 32.12
CA GLN A 92 13.11 -29.94 33.37
C GLN A 92 12.01 -30.75 34.08
N LEU A 93 11.99 -32.08 33.93
CA LEU A 93 12.72 -33.12 34.68
C LEU A 93 12.06 -33.53 36.02
N GLY A 94 11.78 -34.84 36.15
CA GLY A 94 11.49 -35.57 37.40
C GLY A 94 10.00 -35.93 37.55
N VAL A 95 9.57 -37.17 37.74
CA VAL A 95 10.18 -38.33 38.40
C VAL A 95 9.55 -39.61 37.84
N ARG A 96 10.40 -40.61 37.54
CA ARG A 96 10.03 -42.03 37.41
C ARG A 96 9.77 -42.59 38.82
N GLN A 97 8.65 -43.27 39.05
CA GLN A 97 8.54 -44.73 39.24
C GLN A 97 7.06 -45.11 39.23
#